data_AF-D1P4V4-F1
#
_entry.id   AF-D1P4V4-F1
#
_cell.length_a   1.000
_cell.length_b   1.000
_cell.length_c   1.000
_cell.angle_alpha   90.00
_cell.angle_beta   90.00
_cell.angle_gamma   90.00
#
_symmetry.space_group_name_H-M   'P 1'
#
loop_
_entity.id
_entity.type
_entity.pdbx_description
1 polymer ?
#
loop_
_entity_poly.entity_id
_entity_poly.type
_entity_poly.pdbx_seq_one_letter_code
_entity_poly.pdbx_strand_id
1 'polypeptide(L)' 'MDTLSDKKEKYDELYRTYHSIIEMQLSLSMDGVRAKKAWRSALSDIEVSVLSDVLAQVLNQAGYKILSHK' A
#
# COMPACT_ATOMS: atom_id res chain seq x y z
N MET A 1 -22.64 -5.44 -14.71
CA MET A 1 -21.49 -6.10 -15.34
C MET A 1 -20.39 -5.08 -15.31
N ASP A 2 -19.37 -5.28 -14.47
CA ASP A 2 -18.31 -4.30 -14.31
C ASP A 2 -17.49 -4.22 -15.61
N THR A 3 -17.24 -3.00 -16.06
CA THR A 3 -16.40 -2.77 -17.23
C THR A 3 -14.92 -2.96 -16.86
N LEU A 4 -14.07 -3.11 -17.88
CA LEU A 4 -12.62 -3.11 -17.68
C LEU A 4 -12.13 -1.79 -17.05
N SER A 5 -12.83 -0.69 -17.30
CA SER A 5 -12.53 0.62 -16.71
C SER A 5 -12.80 0.61 -15.21
N ASP A 6 -13.95 0.11 -14.77
CA ASP A 6 -14.34 0.08 -13.36
C ASP A 6 -13.38 -0.78 -12.53
N LYS A 7 -12.94 -1.91 -13.11
CA LYS A 7 -11.94 -2.79 -12.48
C LYS A 7 -10.58 -2.11 -12.31
N LYS A 8 -10.17 -1.30 -13.30
CA LYS A 8 -8.93 -0.53 -13.25
C LYS A 8 -9.01 0.59 -12.22
N GLU A 9 -10.11 1.34 -12.18
CA GLU A 9 -10.29 2.40 -11.18
C GLU A 9 -10.25 1.83 -9.76
N LYS A 10 -10.94 0.71 -9.51
CA LYS A 10 -10.89 0.03 -8.21
C LYS A 10 -9.47 -0.39 -7.85
N TYR A 11 -8.73 -0.96 -8.81
CA TYR A 11 -7.32 -1.32 -8.61
C TYR A 11 -6.50 -0.09 -8.22
N ASP A 12 -6.61 1.00 -8.99
CA ASP A 12 -5.83 2.23 -8.77
C ASP A 12 -6.17 2.91 -7.44
N GLU A 13 -7.41 2.85 -6.97
CA GLU A 13 -7.81 3.33 -5.64
C GLU A 13 -7.22 2.50 -4.50
N LEU A 14 -7.33 1.17 -4.60
CA LEU A 14 -6.77 0.26 -3.60
C LEU A 14 -5.24 0.38 -3.55
N TYR A 15 -4.60 0.45 -4.72
CA TYR A 15 -3.16 0.66 -4.84
C TYR A 15 -2.73 1.94 -4.13
N ARG A 16 -3.39 3.08 -4.42
CA ARG A 16 -3.08 4.37 -3.79
C ARG A 16 -3.27 4.35 -2.28
N THR A 17 -4.33 3.69 -1.82
CA THR A 17 -4.64 3.57 -0.38
C THR A 17 -3.56 2.77 0.35
N TYR A 18 -3.22 1.58 -0.15
CA TYR A 18 -2.20 0.73 0.46
C TYR A 18 -0.81 1.38 0.41
N HIS A 19 -0.45 1.98 -0.73
CA HIS A 19 0.83 2.67 -0.91
C HIS A 19 1.01 3.79 0.11
N SER A 20 -0.01 4.65 0.28
CA SER A 20 0.02 5.76 1.23
C SER A 20 0.22 5.30 2.67
N ILE A 21 -0.51 4.26 3.11
CA ILE A 21 -0.37 3.71 4.47
C ILE A 21 1.04 3.15 4.71
N ILE A 22 1.62 2.46 3.72
CA ILE A 22 2.95 1.87 3.85
C ILE A 22 4.03 2.97 3.84
N GLU A 23 3.93 3.96 2.95
CA GLU A 23 4.88 5.07 2.91
C GLU A 23 4.90 5.86 4.22
N MET A 24 3.73 6.18 4.78
CA MET A 24 3.65 6.89 6.07
C MET A 24 4.27 6.11 7.24
N GLN A 25 4.20 4.77 7.19
CA GLN A 25 4.86 3.91 8.18
C GLN A 25 6.38 3.89 7.96
N LEU A 26 6.84 3.79 6.71
CA LEU A 26 8.28 3.83 6.38
C LEU A 26 8.92 5.17 6.70
N SER A 27 8.18 6.28 6.56
CA SER A 27 8.65 7.62 6.92
C SER A 27 8.54 7.92 8.42
N LEU A 28 8.15 6.93 9.24
CA LEU A 28 7.93 7.07 10.69
C LEU A 28 6.91 8.16 11.04
N SER A 29 6.05 8.54 10.09
CA SER A 29 5.02 9.58 10.25
C SER A 29 3.72 9.04 10.84
N MET A 30 3.66 7.73 11.07
CA MET A 30 2.50 7.03 11.62
C MET A 30 2.93 6.06 12.73
N ASP A 31 2.40 6.27 13.95
CA ASP A 31 2.57 5.34 15.06
C ASP A 31 1.73 4.05 14.87
N GLY A 32 2.03 3.02 15.66
CA GLY A 32 1.36 1.71 15.55
C GLY A 32 -0.15 1.74 15.79
N VAL A 33 -0.66 2.69 16.59
CA VAL A 33 -2.10 2.83 16.85
C VAL A 33 -2.81 3.37 15.62
N ARG A 34 -2.25 4.42 15.00
CA ARG A 34 -2.75 5.02 13.76
C ARG A 34 -2.64 4.05 12.58
N ALA A 35 -1.54 3.32 12.48
CA ALA A 35 -1.35 2.29 11.44
C ALA A 35 -2.41 1.20 11.55
N LYS A 36 -2.66 0.67 12.75
CA LYS A 36 -3.70 -0.34 12.97
C LYS A 36 -5.09 0.18 12.60
N LYS A 37 -5.40 1.44 12.88
CA LYS A 37 -6.67 2.07 12.51
C LYS A 37 -6.80 2.21 10.98
N ALA A 38 -5.75 2.67 10.30
CA ALA A 38 -5.74 2.82 8.85
C ALA A 38 -5.94 1.48 8.14
N TRP A 39 -5.18 0.45 8.56
CA TRP A 39 -5.32 -0.89 7.99
C TRP A 39 -6.69 -1.50 8.24
N ARG A 40 -7.26 -1.35 9.44
CA ARG A 40 -8.64 -1.83 9.68
C ARG A 40 -9.66 -1.22 8.72
N SER A 41 -9.48 0.05 8.35
CA SER A 41 -10.34 0.71 7.38
C SER A 41 -10.08 0.26 5.95
N ALA A 42 -8.82 -0.03 5.60
CA ALA A 42 -8.43 -0.42 4.25
C ALA A 42 -8.68 -1.93 3.96
N LEU A 43 -8.72 -2.76 5.00
CA LEU A 43 -8.91 -4.21 4.89
C LEU A 43 -10.39 -4.63 4.72
N SER A 44 -11.36 -3.71 4.86
CA SER A 44 -12.77 -4.01 4.57
C SER A 44 -12.98 -4.44 3.12
N ASP A 45 -12.14 -3.92 2.23
CA ASP A 45 -12.19 -4.13 0.78
C ASP A 45 -10.87 -4.74 0.28
N ILE A 46 -10.33 -5.69 1.04
CA ILE A 46 -9.00 -6.25 0.75
C ILE A 46 -8.96 -6.96 -0.61
N GLU A 47 -8.11 -6.49 -1.51
CA GLU A 47 -7.70 -7.22 -2.71
C GLU A 47 -6.23 -7.63 -2.53
N VAL A 48 -6.02 -8.92 -2.22
CA VAL A 48 -4.71 -9.46 -1.83
C VAL A 48 -3.66 -9.28 -2.93
N SER A 49 -4.06 -9.38 -4.20
CA SER A 49 -3.17 -9.13 -5.35
C SER A 49 -2.60 -7.71 -5.31
N VAL A 50 -3.46 -6.70 -5.12
CA VAL A 50 -3.07 -5.30 -5.06
C VAL A 50 -2.15 -5.04 -3.86
N LEU A 51 -2.48 -5.60 -2.70
CA LEU A 51 -1.63 -5.49 -1.51
C LEU A 51 -0.25 -6.11 -1.74
N SER A 52 -0.19 -7.28 -2.38
CA SER A 52 1.07 -7.96 -2.72
C SER A 52 1.92 -7.10 -3.65
N ASP A 53 1.33 -6.52 -4.70
CA ASP A 53 2.04 -5.66 -5.66
C ASP A 53 2.66 -4.44 -4.95
N VAL A 54 1.88 -3.76 -4.12
CA VAL A 54 2.34 -2.59 -3.37
C VAL A 54 3.46 -2.96 -2.40
N LEU A 55 3.32 -4.06 -1.65
CA LEU A 55 4.35 -4.52 -0.72
C LEU A 55 5.66 -4.84 -1.47
N ALA A 56 5.58 -5.57 -2.59
CA ALA A 56 6.75 -5.91 -3.39
C ALA A 56 7.48 -4.65 -3.89
N GLN A 57 6.74 -3.66 -4.40
CA GLN A 57 7.31 -2.41 -4.88
C GLN A 57 7.95 -1.60 -3.76
N VAL A 58 7.21 -1.34 -2.69
CA VAL A 58 7.65 -0.42 -1.63
C VAL A 58 8.80 -1.02 -0.82
N LEU A 59 8.77 -2.32 -0.52
CA LEU A 59 9.89 -3.00 0.15
C LEU A 59 11.13 -3.08 -0.72
N ASN A 60 10.99 -3.32 -2.02
CA ASN A 60 12.12 -3.30 -2.95
C ASN A 60 12.76 -1.90 -3.00
N GLN A 61 11.97 -0.84 -3.08
CA GLN A 61 12.47 0.53 -3.05
C GLN A 61 13.16 0.88 -1.73
N ALA A 62 12.57 0.49 -0.60
CA ALA A 62 13.16 0.71 0.73
C ALA A 62 14.47 -0.06 0.87
N GLY A 63 14.49 -1.33 0.46
CA GLY A 63 15.68 -2.17 0.44
C GLY A 63 16.78 -1.58 -0.45
N TYR A 64 16.44 -1.14 -1.66
CA TYR A 64 17.38 -0.47 -2.55
C TYR A 64 17.99 0.77 -1.90
N LYS A 65 17.17 1.66 -1.32
CA LYS A 65 17.66 2.86 -0.62
C LYS A 65 18.65 2.52 0.50
N ILE A 66 18.36 1.50 1.30
CA ILE A 66 19.24 1.07 2.40
C ILE A 66 20.55 0.47 1.87
N LEU A 67 20.48 -0.34 0.81
CA LEU A 67 21.64 -1.04 0.26
C LEU A 67 22.52 -0.15 -0.63
N SER A 68 21.93 0.86 -1.28
CA SER A 68 22.64 1.79 -2.18
C SER A 68 23.29 2.96 -1.45
N HIS A 69 22.96 3.20 -0.17
CA HIS A 69 23.63 4.17 0.70
C HIS A 69 24.76 3.52 1.52
N LYS A 70 25.32 2.41 1.03
CA LYS A 70 26.59 1.82 1.49
C LYS A 70 27.75 2.24 0.62
#